data_AF-A0A3B9TWI3-F1
#
_entry.id   AF-A0A3B9TWI3-F1
#
_cell.length_a   1.000
_cell.length_b   1.000
_cell.length_c   1.000
_cell.angle_alpha   90.00
_cell.angle_beta   90.00
_cell.angle_gamma   90.00
#
_symmetry.space_group_name_H-M   'P 1'
#
loop_
_entity.id
_entity.type
_entity.pdbx_description
1 polymer ?
#
loop_
_entity_poly.entity_id
_entity_poly.type
_entity_poly.pdbx_seq_one_letter_code
_entity_poly.pdbx_strand_id
1 'polypeptide(L)'
;MDNRGHVGQRQNTASFKIINPRTPHMTRQFDLPVPRDLVGDNAPSVLPGDDPAILGHATLGPTDPVEVRTFQSFTLTYTVGSLGLDDTGGIRIAWRRIGDSGLMQTQNPAAPNYVSAQSNGEGRLSLDYSRRGGQRPWGEILTITQHGGYLRPGETITIRV
;
A
#
# COMPACT_ATOMS: atom_id res chain seq x y z
N MET A 1 1.92 51.21 -67.18
CA MET A 1 2.52 51.06 -65.84
C MET A 1 1.85 49.85 -65.24
N ASP A 2 2.40 48.67 -65.51
CA ASP A 2 3.36 47.98 -64.65
C ASP A 2 2.73 47.39 -63.36
N ASN A 3 2.82 46.05 -63.30
CA ASN A 3 3.11 45.19 -62.15
C ASN A 3 2.10 44.84 -61.03
N ARG A 4 1.99 43.50 -60.89
CA ARG A 4 2.03 42.67 -59.67
C ARG A 4 0.77 42.52 -58.83
N GLY A 5 0.26 41.29 -58.79
CA GLY A 5 -0.59 40.84 -57.69
C GLY A 5 -1.32 39.52 -57.93
N HIS A 6 -0.61 38.41 -57.71
CA HIS A 6 -1.14 37.08 -57.38
C HIS A 6 -1.94 36.26 -58.42
N VAL A 7 -1.18 35.35 -59.03
CA VAL A 7 -1.62 34.09 -59.64
C VAL A 7 -2.30 33.22 -58.56
N GLY A 8 -3.63 33.18 -58.56
CA GLY A 8 -4.40 32.14 -57.87
C GLY A 8 -4.77 31.03 -58.86
N GLN A 9 -3.87 30.06 -59.06
CA GLN A 9 -4.14 28.92 -59.93
C GLN A 9 -5.27 28.06 -59.36
N ARG A 10 -6.40 28.03 -60.08
CA ARG A 10 -7.41 26.98 -59.96
C ARG A 10 -6.83 25.71 -60.59
N GLN A 11 -6.27 24.83 -59.79
CA GLN A 11 -5.88 23.52 -60.26
C GLN A 11 -7.04 22.53 -60.09
N ASN A 12 -7.54 22.08 -61.24
CA ASN A 12 -8.37 20.89 -61.38
C ASN A 12 -7.65 19.72 -60.70
N THR A 13 -8.17 19.29 -59.55
CA THR A 13 -7.67 18.11 -58.85
C THR A 13 -8.07 16.86 -59.64
N ALA A 14 -7.10 16.24 -60.31
CA ALA A 14 -7.23 14.87 -60.79
C ALA A 14 -7.49 13.96 -59.58
N SER A 15 -8.59 13.22 -59.59
CA SER A 15 -8.86 12.18 -58.60
C SER A 15 -7.96 10.98 -58.87
N PHE A 16 -6.90 10.81 -58.09
CA PHE A 16 -6.12 9.58 -58.06
C PHE A 16 -6.66 8.69 -56.93
N LYS A 17 -7.32 7.60 -57.29
CA LYS A 17 -7.80 6.59 -56.34
C LYS A 17 -6.63 5.68 -55.96
N ILE A 18 -5.95 5.97 -54.85
CA ILE A 18 -5.06 5.00 -54.22
C ILE A 18 -5.94 3.92 -53.60
N ILE A 19 -6.03 2.77 -54.28
CA ILE A 19 -6.57 1.55 -53.68
C ILE A 19 -5.49 1.05 -52.73
N ASN A 20 -5.59 1.43 -51.45
CA ASN A 20 -4.73 0.85 -50.44
C ASN A 20 -5.23 -0.59 -50.21
N PRO A 21 -4.44 -1.65 -50.47
CA PRO A 21 -4.83 -2.99 -50.07
C PRO A 21 -5.05 -2.94 -48.56
N ARG A 22 -6.20 -3.42 -48.08
CA ARG A 22 -6.44 -3.55 -46.64
C ARG A 22 -5.40 -4.52 -46.10
N THR A 23 -4.33 -3.99 -45.52
CA THR A 23 -3.51 -4.74 -44.58
C THR A 23 -4.48 -5.25 -43.52
N PRO A 24 -4.53 -6.57 -43.24
CA PRO A 24 -5.40 -7.06 -42.19
C PRO A 24 -5.02 -6.29 -40.91
N HIS A 25 -6.02 -5.68 -40.29
CA HIS A 25 -5.85 -5.03 -39.01
C HIS A 25 -5.25 -6.08 -38.07
N MET A 26 -3.96 -5.96 -37.75
CA MET A 26 -3.44 -6.59 -36.55
C MET A 26 -4.17 -5.91 -35.41
N THR A 27 -5.24 -6.52 -34.94
CA THR A 27 -5.86 -6.21 -33.66
C THR A 27 -4.75 -6.35 -32.63
N ARG A 28 -4.09 -5.24 -32.29
CA ARG A 28 -3.15 -5.27 -31.17
C ARG A 28 -4.00 -5.53 -29.95
N GLN A 29 -3.85 -6.73 -29.41
CA GLN A 29 -4.51 -7.24 -28.23
C GLN A 29 -3.97 -6.50 -27.00
N PHE A 30 -4.38 -5.24 -26.84
CA PHE A 30 -4.00 -4.39 -25.71
C PHE A 30 -4.94 -4.55 -24.50
N ASP A 31 -6.01 -5.35 -24.64
CA ASP A 31 -7.05 -5.50 -23.61
C ASP A 31 -6.84 -6.72 -22.69
N LEU A 32 -5.74 -7.47 -22.85
CA LEU A 32 -5.44 -8.57 -21.95
C LEU A 32 -4.54 -8.11 -20.79
N PRO A 33 -4.79 -8.60 -19.56
CA PRO A 33 -3.83 -8.46 -18.48
C PRO A 33 -2.45 -8.96 -18.93
N VAL A 34 -1.40 -8.23 -18.55
CA VAL A 34 -0.02 -8.66 -18.81
C VAL A 34 0.17 -10.06 -18.23
N PRO A 35 0.65 -11.04 -19.03
CA PRO A 35 0.96 -12.37 -18.53
C PRO A 35 1.89 -12.30 -17.30
N ARG A 36 1.55 -13.04 -16.23
CA ARG A 36 2.24 -12.94 -14.93
C ARG A 36 3.75 -13.22 -15.02
N ASP A 37 4.15 -14.07 -15.96
CA ASP A 37 5.54 -14.40 -16.29
C ASP A 37 6.33 -13.26 -16.95
N LEU A 38 5.63 -12.27 -17.51
CA LEU A 38 6.20 -11.06 -18.08
C LEU A 38 6.12 -9.87 -17.11
N VAL A 39 5.36 -10.00 -16.02
CA VAL A 39 5.39 -9.06 -14.91
C VAL A 39 6.67 -9.34 -14.13
N GLY A 40 7.54 -8.35 -13.96
CA GLY A 40 8.75 -8.44 -13.11
C GLY A 40 8.43 -8.55 -11.61
N ASP A 41 7.30 -9.16 -11.26
CA ASP A 41 6.93 -9.51 -9.90
C ASP A 41 7.63 -10.82 -9.55
N ASN A 42 8.55 -10.74 -8.60
CA ASN A 42 9.30 -11.90 -8.16
C ASN A 42 8.64 -12.62 -6.97
N ALA A 43 7.45 -12.17 -6.53
CA ALA A 43 6.63 -12.92 -5.61
C ALA A 43 5.98 -14.11 -6.35
N PRO A 44 6.04 -15.35 -5.81
CA PRO A 44 6.42 -15.67 -4.43
C PRO A 44 7.89 -16.09 -4.22
N SER A 45 8.75 -16.10 -5.24
CA SER A 45 10.10 -16.71 -5.17
C SER A 45 11.08 -16.01 -4.21
N VAL A 46 10.82 -14.75 -3.85
CA VAL A 46 11.62 -13.96 -2.88
C VAL A 46 10.90 -13.69 -1.57
N LEU A 47 9.76 -14.33 -1.32
CA LEU A 47 9.09 -14.21 -0.04
C LEU A 47 9.94 -14.95 1.01
N PRO A 48 10.41 -14.29 2.08
CA PRO A 48 11.17 -14.96 3.14
C PRO A 48 10.37 -16.04 3.89
N GLY A 49 9.07 -16.14 3.62
CA GLY A 49 8.11 -17.07 4.20
C GLY A 49 6.91 -16.31 4.79
N ASP A 50 5.79 -17.00 4.95
CA ASP A 50 4.57 -16.52 5.61
C ASP A 50 4.15 -17.43 6.79
N ASP A 51 5.01 -18.36 7.20
CA ASP A 51 4.74 -19.29 8.29
C ASP A 51 4.55 -18.51 9.62
N PRO A 52 3.31 -18.49 10.16
CA PRO A 52 3.03 -17.75 11.38
C PRO A 52 3.74 -18.33 12.60
N ALA A 53 4.18 -19.60 12.56
CA ALA A 53 4.99 -20.17 13.64
C ALA A 53 6.39 -19.55 13.68
N ILE A 54 6.92 -19.13 12.53
CA ILE A 54 8.26 -18.52 12.40
C ILE A 54 8.20 -17.03 12.67
N LEU A 55 7.35 -16.30 11.96
CA LEU A 55 7.28 -14.83 12.01
C LEU A 55 6.34 -14.31 13.10
N GLY A 56 5.51 -15.17 13.68
CA GLY A 56 4.42 -14.76 14.56
C GLY A 56 3.12 -14.48 13.80
N HIS A 57 2.08 -14.12 14.54
CA HIS A 57 0.76 -13.84 13.98
C HIS A 57 0.11 -12.69 14.73
N ALA A 58 -0.89 -12.07 14.10
CA ALA A 58 -1.67 -11.02 14.74
C ALA A 58 -3.17 -11.31 14.67
N THR A 59 -3.88 -10.96 15.74
CA THR A 59 -5.34 -10.99 15.80
C THR A 59 -5.87 -9.57 15.99
N LEU A 60 -6.96 -9.24 15.32
CA LEU A 60 -7.63 -7.94 15.42
C LEU A 60 -9.03 -8.14 16.01
N GLY A 61 -9.45 -7.26 16.91
CA GLY A 61 -10.82 -7.21 17.41
C GLY A 61 -11.24 -5.79 17.79
N PRO A 62 -12.54 -5.45 17.76
CA PRO A 62 -13.63 -6.26 17.24
C PRO A 62 -13.56 -6.40 15.71
N THR A 63 -14.13 -7.48 15.18
CA THR A 63 -14.24 -7.72 13.72
C THR A 63 -15.67 -7.53 13.20
N ASP A 64 -16.60 -7.22 14.09
CA ASP A 64 -17.99 -6.95 13.74
C ASP A 64 -18.12 -5.65 12.95
N PRO A 65 -19.14 -5.53 12.08
CA PRO A 65 -19.44 -4.28 11.41
C PRO A 65 -19.63 -3.14 12.43
N VAL A 66 -19.00 -2.01 12.14
CA VAL A 66 -19.09 -0.79 12.95
C VAL A 66 -20.01 0.24 12.30
N GLU A 67 -20.62 1.09 13.12
CA GLU A 67 -21.45 2.19 12.62
C GLU A 67 -20.57 3.23 11.89
N VAL A 68 -21.00 3.63 10.69
CA VAL A 68 -20.30 4.66 9.92
C VAL A 68 -20.28 6.00 10.65
N ARG A 69 -19.22 6.80 10.48
CA ARG A 69 -19.07 8.13 11.10
C ARG A 69 -19.11 8.15 12.63
N THR A 70 -18.65 7.07 13.27
CA THR A 70 -18.50 6.98 14.73
C THR A 70 -17.04 6.70 15.11
N PHE A 71 -16.68 7.01 16.35
CA PHE A 71 -15.38 6.58 16.89
C PHE A 71 -15.45 5.11 17.28
N GLN A 72 -14.42 4.37 16.89
CA GLN A 72 -14.28 2.95 17.17
C GLN A 72 -12.91 2.70 17.77
N SER A 73 -12.82 1.67 18.60
CA SER A 73 -11.56 1.23 19.19
C SER A 73 -11.31 -0.21 18.82
N PHE A 74 -10.10 -0.46 18.31
CA PHE A 74 -9.65 -1.79 17.94
C PHE A 74 -8.42 -2.17 18.75
N THR A 75 -8.32 -3.45 19.08
CA THR A 75 -7.16 -4.07 19.69
C THR A 75 -6.54 -5.02 18.68
N LEU A 76 -5.28 -4.75 18.31
CA LEU A 76 -4.44 -5.69 17.60
C LEU A 76 -3.49 -6.35 18.61
N THR A 77 -3.45 -7.67 18.63
CA THR A 77 -2.47 -8.41 19.43
C THR A 77 -1.58 -9.17 18.48
N TYR A 78 -0.29 -8.82 18.46
CA TYR A 78 0.74 -9.59 17.76
C TYR A 78 1.41 -10.54 18.75
N THR A 79 1.48 -11.82 18.39
CA THR A 79 2.18 -12.87 19.13
C THR A 79 3.45 -13.24 18.38
N VAL A 80 4.58 -13.15 19.07
CA VAL A 80 5.92 -13.35 18.52
C VAL A 80 6.14 -14.83 18.15
N GLY A 81 6.68 -15.06 16.96
CA GLY A 81 7.02 -16.40 16.46
C GLY A 81 8.37 -16.92 16.97
N SER A 82 8.81 -18.06 16.45
CA SER A 82 10.03 -18.74 16.89
C SER A 82 11.31 -17.94 16.68
N LEU A 83 11.33 -17.00 15.73
CA LEU A 83 12.50 -16.13 15.51
C LEU A 83 12.70 -15.07 16.61
N GLY A 84 11.67 -14.77 17.41
CA GLY A 84 11.72 -13.66 18.34
C GLY A 84 11.58 -12.29 17.65
N LEU A 85 11.57 -11.23 18.45
CA LEU A 85 11.65 -9.84 17.98
C LEU A 85 12.80 -9.14 18.74
N ASP A 86 13.94 -8.98 18.07
CA ASP A 86 15.14 -8.41 18.70
C ASP A 86 15.06 -6.89 18.91
N ASP A 87 16.01 -6.35 19.67
CA ASP A 87 16.21 -4.92 19.84
C ASP A 87 16.28 -4.22 18.47
N THR A 88 15.64 -3.06 18.35
CA THR A 88 15.44 -2.28 17.10
C THR A 88 14.55 -2.96 16.05
N GLY A 89 14.16 -4.21 16.25
CA GLY A 89 13.14 -4.88 15.47
C GLY A 89 11.76 -4.25 15.69
N GLY A 90 10.82 -4.51 14.77
CA GLY A 90 9.48 -3.94 14.93
C GLY A 90 8.46 -4.51 13.98
N ILE A 91 7.21 -4.18 14.27
CA ILE A 91 6.06 -4.49 13.42
C ILE A 91 5.51 -3.21 12.81
N ARG A 92 4.94 -3.33 11.62
CA ARG A 92 4.30 -2.22 10.90
C ARG A 92 2.86 -2.58 10.61
N ILE A 93 1.95 -1.77 11.10
CA ILE A 93 0.52 -1.87 10.78
C ILE A 93 0.23 -0.87 9.67
N ALA A 94 -0.42 -1.34 8.61
CA ALA A 94 -0.64 -0.56 7.41
C ALA A 94 -2.13 -0.37 7.14
N TRP A 95 -2.54 0.89 6.96
CA TRP A 95 -3.90 1.25 6.61
C TRP A 95 -3.99 1.71 5.16
N ARG A 96 -5.14 1.43 4.56
CA ARG A 96 -5.53 2.09 3.31
C ARG A 96 -5.71 3.57 3.59
N ARG A 97 -5.05 4.41 2.78
CA ARG A 97 -5.17 5.88 2.91
C ARG A 97 -6.59 6.39 2.60
N ILE A 98 -7.33 5.69 1.77
CA ILE A 98 -8.68 6.09 1.36
C ILE A 98 -9.65 5.66 2.45
N GLY A 99 -9.78 6.49 3.48
CA GLY A 99 -10.65 6.32 4.63
C GLY A 99 -10.93 7.67 5.30
N ASP A 100 -11.91 7.70 6.20
CA ASP A 100 -12.29 8.86 7.02
C ASP A 100 -11.61 8.86 8.40
N SER A 101 -10.69 7.91 8.64
CA SER A 101 -9.89 7.86 9.86
C SER A 101 -9.05 9.12 10.03
N GLY A 102 -9.06 9.67 11.25
CA GLY A 102 -8.24 10.82 11.61
C GLY A 102 -6.76 10.47 11.77
N LEU A 103 -5.94 11.48 12.07
CA LEU A 103 -4.51 11.28 12.33
C LEU A 103 -4.31 10.63 13.69
N MET A 104 -3.57 9.52 13.72
CA MET A 104 -3.18 8.88 14.97
C MET A 104 -2.21 9.77 15.75
N GLN A 105 -2.30 9.70 17.08
CA GLN A 105 -1.43 10.42 18.01
C GLN A 105 -1.17 9.59 19.27
N THR A 106 -0.03 9.83 19.94
CA THR A 106 0.44 9.02 21.09
C THR A 106 0.60 9.84 22.36
N GLN A 107 0.16 11.11 22.36
CA GLN A 107 0.45 12.08 23.42
C GLN A 107 -0.71 12.26 24.41
N ASN A 108 -1.96 12.30 23.93
CA ASN A 108 -3.12 12.60 24.76
C ASN A 108 -4.11 11.42 24.76
N PRO A 109 -4.13 10.58 25.80
CA PRO A 109 -5.03 9.42 25.86
C PRO A 109 -6.53 9.75 25.88
N ALA A 110 -6.90 10.99 26.18
CA ALA A 110 -8.29 11.44 26.18
C ALA A 110 -8.72 12.12 24.87
N ALA A 111 -7.80 12.36 23.94
CA ALA A 111 -8.12 12.96 22.65
C ALA A 111 -8.45 11.89 21.60
N PRO A 112 -9.23 12.24 20.56
CA PRO A 112 -9.49 11.34 19.43
C PRO A 112 -8.21 10.76 18.80
N ASN A 113 -8.35 9.57 18.20
CA ASN A 113 -7.29 8.87 17.48
C ASN A 113 -6.03 8.58 18.32
N TYR A 114 -6.20 8.43 19.63
CA TYR A 114 -5.11 8.00 20.50
C TYR A 114 -4.73 6.55 20.22
N VAL A 115 -3.43 6.31 20.04
CA VAL A 115 -2.87 4.97 19.89
C VAL A 115 -1.85 4.67 20.98
N SER A 116 -1.85 3.45 21.48
CA SER A 116 -0.86 2.95 22.43
C SER A 116 -0.49 1.51 22.12
N ALA A 117 0.70 1.09 22.56
CA ALA A 117 1.13 -0.30 22.51
C ALA A 117 1.84 -0.69 23.81
N GLN A 118 1.66 -1.94 24.23
CA GLN A 118 2.29 -2.52 25.40
C GLN A 118 2.76 -3.93 25.05
N SER A 119 3.95 -4.32 25.49
CA SER A 119 4.41 -5.71 25.46
C SER A 119 4.31 -6.36 26.85
N ASN A 120 4.24 -7.69 26.89
CA ASN A 120 4.40 -8.47 28.12
C ASN A 120 5.83 -8.98 28.35
N GLY A 121 6.74 -8.72 27.41
CA GLY A 121 8.15 -9.08 27.49
C GLY A 121 9.03 -7.95 28.01
N GLU A 122 10.35 -8.14 27.87
CA GLU A 122 11.36 -7.17 28.30
C GLU A 122 11.42 -5.94 27.38
N GLY A 123 11.99 -4.85 27.89
CA GLY A 123 12.25 -3.64 27.12
C GLY A 123 11.09 -2.65 27.05
N ARG A 124 11.16 -1.77 26.05
CA ARG A 124 10.14 -0.75 25.79
C ARG A 124 9.79 -0.67 24.31
N LEU A 125 8.59 -0.19 24.02
CA LEU A 125 8.13 0.07 22.66
C LEU A 125 8.16 1.57 22.34
N SER A 126 8.53 1.91 21.11
CA SER A 126 8.30 3.25 20.55
C SER A 126 7.31 3.16 19.40
N LEU A 127 6.44 4.16 19.27
CA LEU A 127 5.45 4.25 18.20
C LEU A 127 5.77 5.44 17.29
N ASP A 128 5.81 5.19 15.98
CA ASP A 128 5.96 6.22 14.94
C ASP A 128 4.82 6.09 13.92
N TYR A 129 4.08 7.18 13.68
CA TYR A 129 2.98 7.22 12.72
C TYR A 129 3.31 8.10 11.52
N SER A 130 3.13 7.56 10.32
CA SER A 130 3.36 8.27 9.07
C SER A 130 2.27 8.01 8.04
N ARG A 131 1.60 9.07 7.55
CA ARG A 131 0.60 8.98 6.47
C ARG A 131 1.18 8.64 5.09
N ARG A 132 2.51 8.70 4.98
CA ARG A 132 3.28 8.56 3.75
C ARG A 132 4.40 7.53 3.92
N GLY A 133 4.25 6.62 4.88
CA GLY A 133 5.29 5.65 5.23
C GLY A 133 5.30 4.39 4.36
N GLY A 134 4.21 4.11 3.64
CA GLY A 134 4.03 2.87 2.89
C GLY A 134 3.73 3.05 1.39
N GLN A 135 3.72 1.91 0.68
CA GLN A 135 3.37 1.83 -0.73
C GLN A 135 1.85 1.90 -0.90
N ARG A 136 1.36 2.59 -1.93
CA ARG A 136 -0.09 2.60 -2.23
C ARG A 136 -0.61 1.17 -2.49
N PRO A 137 -1.81 0.80 -2.01
CA PRO A 137 -2.80 1.64 -1.31
C PRO A 137 -2.55 1.82 0.21
N TRP A 138 -1.58 1.10 0.76
CA TRP A 138 -1.21 1.01 2.19
C TRP A 138 -0.29 2.17 2.62
N GLY A 139 -0.73 3.40 2.38
CA GLY A 139 0.11 4.59 2.53
C GLY A 139 0.33 5.03 3.98
N GLU A 140 -0.63 4.73 4.87
CA GLU A 140 -0.57 5.11 6.29
C GLU A 140 0.00 3.96 7.11
N ILE A 141 1.01 4.26 7.92
CA ILE A 141 1.79 3.26 8.66
C ILE A 141 1.90 3.69 10.12
N LEU A 142 1.64 2.76 11.03
CA LEU A 142 2.11 2.81 12.40
C LEU A 142 3.24 1.79 12.55
N THR A 143 4.41 2.26 12.95
CA THR A 143 5.57 1.43 13.25
C THR A 143 5.70 1.31 14.76
N ILE A 144 5.76 0.08 15.25
CA ILE A 144 6.02 -0.23 16.66
C ILE A 144 7.39 -0.89 16.72
N THR A 145 8.34 -0.23 17.36
CA THR A 145 9.74 -0.68 17.43
C THR A 145 10.09 -1.08 18.86
N GLN A 146 10.72 -2.24 19.01
CA GLN A 146 11.29 -2.73 20.26
C GLN A 146 12.60 -2.00 20.55
N HIS A 147 12.80 -1.61 21.82
CA HIS A 147 14.03 -0.97 22.29
C HIS A 147 14.48 -1.57 23.62
N GLY A 148 15.75 -1.96 23.69
CA GLY A 148 16.42 -2.50 24.86
C GLY A 148 15.87 -3.87 25.27
N GLY A 149 16.59 -4.94 24.96
CA GLY A 149 16.10 -6.31 25.15
C GLY A 149 15.34 -6.80 23.92
N TYR A 150 14.72 -7.97 24.02
CA TYR A 150 14.07 -8.67 22.91
C TYR A 150 12.79 -9.36 23.38
N LEU A 151 11.86 -9.61 22.46
CA LEU A 151 10.67 -10.41 22.73
C LEU A 151 10.88 -11.87 22.32
N ARG A 152 10.49 -12.77 23.20
CA ARG A 152 10.63 -14.23 23.05
C ARG A 152 9.44 -14.84 22.33
N PRO A 153 9.58 -16.03 21.75
CA PRO A 153 8.45 -16.74 21.16
C PRO A 153 7.27 -16.86 22.14
N GLY A 154 6.08 -16.51 21.68
CA GLY A 154 4.85 -16.49 22.49
C GLY A 154 4.61 -15.22 23.30
N GLU A 155 5.60 -14.33 23.44
CA GLU A 155 5.35 -12.99 23.99
C GLU A 155 4.52 -12.15 23.01
N THR A 156 3.88 -11.12 23.53
CA THR A 156 2.87 -10.37 22.79
C THR A 156 3.13 -8.87 22.83
N ILE A 157 2.71 -8.20 21.75
CA ILE A 157 2.50 -6.77 21.68
C ILE A 157 1.01 -6.53 21.51
N THR A 158 0.39 -5.81 22.43
CA THR A 158 -1.01 -5.39 22.37
C THR A 158 -1.07 -3.91 21.98
N ILE A 159 -1.71 -3.61 20.85
CA ILE A 159 -1.87 -2.28 20.28
C ILE A 159 -3.34 -1.89 20.34
N ARG A 160 -3.63 -0.71 20.88
CA ARG A 160 -4.98 -0.12 20.92
C ARG A 160 -5.00 1.09 19.99
N VAL A 161 -5.86 1.04 18.97
CA VAL A 161 -6.06 2.07 17.93
C VAL A 161 -7.51 2.56 17.90
#